data_AF-A0A7C7GUT4-F1
#
_entry.id   AF-A0A7C7GUT4-F1
#
_cell.length_a   1.000
_cell.length_b   1.000
_cell.length_c   1.000
_cell.angle_alpha   90.00
_cell.angle_beta   90.00
_cell.angle_gamma   90.00
#
_symmetry.space_group_name_H-M   'P 1'
#
loop_
_entity.id
_entity.type
_entity.pdbx_description
1 polymer ?
#
loop_
_entity_poly.entity_id
_entity_poly.type
_entity_poly.pdbx_seq_one_letter_code
_entity_poly.pdbx_strand_id
1 'polypeptide(L)'
;MKTLLLPALLVLCISTQSFCQSDKKVLIIGIDGCRADALELAQTPNIDGLIANGIYSPNALNEDITISGPGWSAILCGVWSPKHLVTGNIFTINDYENYPSIFRHAEEFDSTINTLSICHWDPINDYIVQNYVDFKLNVSTDAEVSSQAASYISAN
;
A
#
# COMPACT_ATOMS: atom_id res chain seq x y z
N MET A 1 -62.99 16.07 -20.01
CA MET A 1 -62.38 15.03 -19.15
C MET A 1 -60.88 15.10 -19.36
N LYS A 2 -60.15 15.67 -18.40
CA LYS A 2 -58.68 15.79 -18.39
C LYS A 2 -58.15 14.58 -17.63
N THR A 3 -57.53 13.65 -18.33
CA THR A 3 -57.07 12.38 -17.74
C THR A 3 -55.55 12.38 -17.67
N LEU A 4 -55.04 12.44 -16.44
CA LEU A 4 -53.74 11.97 -15.89
C LEU A 4 -52.49 12.21 -16.75
N LEU A 5 -51.70 13.27 -16.53
CA LEU A 5 -50.68 13.42 -15.45
C LEU A 5 -49.85 12.14 -15.20
N LEU A 6 -48.85 11.93 -16.06
CA LEU A 6 -47.43 11.82 -15.70
C LEU A 6 -47.15 11.56 -14.19
N PRO A 7 -46.91 10.31 -13.75
CA PRO A 7 -46.23 10.09 -12.48
C PRO A 7 -45.04 9.12 -12.61
N ALA A 8 -44.54 8.86 -13.82
CA ALA A 8 -43.51 7.83 -14.04
C ALA A 8 -42.06 8.38 -14.12
N LEU A 9 -41.85 9.71 -14.14
CA LEU A 9 -40.52 10.29 -14.38
C LEU A 9 -39.86 10.92 -13.14
N LEU A 10 -40.43 10.76 -11.94
CA LEU A 10 -39.93 11.42 -10.72
C LEU A 10 -39.19 10.48 -9.75
N VAL A 11 -38.75 9.30 -10.18
CA VAL A 11 -38.07 8.32 -9.28
C VAL A 11 -36.63 8.00 -9.69
N LEU A 12 -36.12 8.52 -10.81
CA LEU A 12 -34.76 8.18 -11.29
C LEU A 12 -33.69 9.24 -11.04
N CYS A 13 -33.82 10.03 -9.97
CA CYS A 13 -32.73 10.81 -9.40
C CYS A 13 -32.42 10.29 -8.00
N ILE A 14 -32.10 9.00 -7.89
CA ILE A 14 -31.30 8.55 -6.75
C ILE A 14 -29.94 9.19 -7.00
N SER A 15 -29.73 10.32 -6.32
CA SER A 15 -28.43 10.94 -6.16
C SER A 15 -27.44 9.82 -5.83
N THR A 16 -26.53 9.53 -6.76
CA THR A 16 -25.30 8.83 -6.43
C THR A 16 -24.55 9.78 -5.51
N GLN A 17 -24.85 9.67 -4.22
CA GLN A 17 -24.02 10.21 -3.16
C GLN A 17 -22.70 9.46 -3.32
N SER A 18 -21.77 10.04 -4.06
CA SER A 18 -20.37 9.61 -3.97
C SER A 18 -20.01 9.81 -2.51
N PHE A 19 -19.86 8.71 -1.77
CA PHE A 19 -19.24 8.74 -0.46
C PHE A 19 -17.82 9.25 -0.66
N CYS A 20 -17.64 10.57 -0.55
CA CYS A 20 -16.32 11.14 -0.47
C CYS A 20 -15.82 10.80 0.93
N GLN A 21 -14.84 9.90 1.00
CA GLN A 21 -14.22 9.54 2.26
C GLN A 21 -13.57 10.79 2.85
N SER A 22 -14.11 11.28 3.97
CA SER A 22 -13.64 12.51 4.61
C SER A 22 -12.27 12.35 5.25
N ASP A 23 -11.95 11.11 5.62
CA ASP A 23 -10.77 10.79 6.39
C ASP A 23 -9.61 10.50 5.44
N LYS A 24 -8.53 11.25 5.64
CA LYS A 24 -7.32 11.06 4.85
C LYS A 24 -6.70 9.72 5.22
N LYS A 25 -6.41 8.91 4.21
CA LYS A 25 -5.70 7.64 4.34
C LYS A 25 -4.25 7.78 3.87
N VAL A 26 -3.38 6.92 4.39
CA VAL A 26 -2.02 6.75 3.90
C VAL A 26 -1.97 5.47 3.08
N LEU A 27 -1.45 5.55 1.85
CA LEU A 27 -1.26 4.39 0.98
C LEU A 27 0.22 4.28 0.63
N ILE A 28 0.82 3.13 0.91
CA ILE A 28 2.17 2.78 0.49
C ILE A 28 2.05 1.79 -0.68
N ILE A 29 2.50 2.20 -1.86
CA ILE A 29 2.62 1.32 -3.03
C ILE A 29 4.10 1.02 -3.21
N GLY A 30 4.47 -0.25 -3.12
CA GLY A 30 5.83 -0.69 -3.36
C GLY A 30 5.93 -1.56 -4.62
N ILE A 31 7.00 -1.35 -5.39
CA ILE A 31 7.27 -2.05 -6.65
C ILE A 31 8.69 -2.60 -6.56
N ASP A 32 8.84 -3.92 -6.45
CA ASP A 32 10.16 -4.54 -6.34
C ASP A 32 10.98 -4.33 -7.63
N GLY A 33 12.28 -4.08 -7.49
CA GLY A 33 13.19 -3.86 -8.62
C GLY A 33 12.91 -2.61 -9.47
N CYS A 34 12.07 -1.67 -9.02
CA CYS A 34 11.74 -0.46 -9.78
C CYS A 34 12.92 0.52 -9.82
N ARG A 35 13.76 0.40 -10.85
CA ARG A 35 14.89 1.30 -11.08
C ARG A 35 14.41 2.59 -11.76
N ALA A 36 14.92 3.73 -11.30
CA ALA A 36 14.52 5.04 -11.81
C ALA A 36 14.81 5.22 -13.31
N ASP A 37 15.93 4.70 -13.82
CA ASP A 37 16.29 4.78 -15.23
C ASP A 37 15.37 3.93 -16.13
N ALA A 38 14.91 2.79 -15.62
CA ALA A 38 13.92 1.96 -16.31
C ALA A 38 12.53 2.59 -16.28
N LEU A 39 12.14 3.21 -15.15
CA LEU A 39 10.86 3.91 -15.03
C LEU A 39 10.77 5.09 -16.01
N GLU A 40 11.86 5.86 -16.18
CA GLU A 40 11.91 6.99 -17.12
C GLU A 40 11.71 6.58 -18.59
N LEU A 41 12.14 5.37 -18.96
CA LEU A 41 11.98 4.83 -20.31
C LEU A 41 10.63 4.12 -20.55
N ALA A 42 9.93 3.77 -19.49
CA ALA A 42 8.69 3.01 -19.55
C ALA A 42 7.48 3.90 -19.92
N GLN A 43 6.45 3.30 -20.50
CA GLN A 43 5.17 3.99 -20.73
C GLN A 43 4.26 3.77 -19.52
N THR A 44 4.26 4.71 -18.57
CA THR A 44 3.59 4.58 -17.28
C THR A 44 2.56 5.69 -17.00
N PRO A 45 1.51 5.86 -17.84
CA PRO A 45 0.64 7.03 -17.80
C PRO A 45 -0.01 7.30 -16.43
N ASN A 46 -0.25 6.25 -15.63
CA ASN A 46 -0.79 6.41 -14.27
C ASN A 46 0.26 6.92 -13.27
N ILE A 47 1.51 6.43 -13.34
CA ILE A 47 2.61 6.92 -12.50
C ILE A 47 3.00 8.33 -12.96
N ASP A 48 3.04 8.59 -14.27
CA ASP A 48 3.29 9.91 -14.83
C ASP A 48 2.26 10.93 -14.32
N GLY A 49 1.00 10.51 -14.23
CA GLY A 49 -0.07 11.30 -13.62
C GLY A 49 0.16 11.58 -12.13
N LEU A 50 0.63 10.60 -11.35
CA LEU A 50 0.99 10.81 -9.94
C LEU A 50 2.18 11.77 -9.78
N ILE A 51 3.20 11.63 -10.61
CA ILE A 51 4.39 12.51 -10.62
C ILE A 51 3.97 13.94 -10.94
N ALA A 52 3.16 14.14 -11.98
CA ALA A 52 2.72 15.47 -12.41
C ALA A 52 1.85 16.20 -11.37
N ASN A 53 1.15 15.46 -10.51
CA ASN A 53 0.25 16.00 -9.50
C ASN A 53 0.78 15.84 -8.06
N GLY A 54 2.04 15.46 -7.89
CA GLY A 54 2.64 15.11 -6.60
C GLY A 54 4.02 15.69 -6.38
N ILE A 55 4.73 15.13 -5.40
CA ILE A 55 6.14 15.39 -5.14
C ILE A 55 6.91 14.14 -5.53
N TYR A 56 7.92 14.30 -6.39
CA TYR A 56 8.68 13.19 -6.95
C TYR A 56 10.18 13.41 -6.81
N SER A 57 10.91 12.33 -6.52
CA SER A 57 12.36 12.26 -6.56
C SER A 57 12.79 10.95 -7.21
N PRO A 58 13.56 10.98 -8.31
CA PRO A 58 14.20 9.77 -8.86
C PRO A 58 15.41 9.33 -8.01
N ASN A 59 15.86 10.19 -7.10
CA ASN A 59 17.00 9.93 -6.23
C ASN A 59 16.54 9.14 -5.00
N ALA A 60 16.54 7.81 -5.15
CA ALA A 60 16.24 6.84 -4.10
C ALA A 60 17.38 5.81 -3.99
N LEU A 61 18.60 6.28 -3.75
CA LEU A 61 19.77 5.42 -3.62
C LEU A 61 19.64 4.56 -2.35
N ASN A 62 19.72 3.24 -2.51
CA ASN A 62 19.93 2.32 -1.41
C ASN A 62 21.45 2.19 -1.17
N GLU A 63 21.93 2.71 -0.04
CA GLU A 63 23.35 2.65 0.35
C GLU A 63 23.71 1.38 1.14
N ASP A 64 22.79 0.43 1.22
CA ASP A 64 22.95 -0.86 1.89
C ASP A 64 22.81 -2.03 0.87
N ILE A 65 22.44 -3.22 1.33
CA ILE A 65 22.28 -4.42 0.49
C ILE A 65 21.05 -4.26 -0.43
N THR A 66 21.27 -4.35 -1.75
CA THR A 66 20.23 -4.27 -2.78
C THR A 66 19.57 -5.63 -3.07
N ILE A 67 19.05 -6.27 -2.01
CA ILE A 67 18.27 -7.51 -2.06
C ILE A 67 16.89 -7.21 -1.44
N SER A 68 15.82 -7.85 -1.93
CA SER A 68 14.44 -7.60 -1.47
C SER A 68 14.30 -7.62 0.05
N GLY A 69 14.79 -8.66 0.74
CA GLY A 69 14.69 -8.76 2.19
C GLY A 69 15.22 -7.53 2.94
N PRO A 70 16.52 -7.18 2.80
CA PRO A 70 17.09 -5.98 3.41
C PRO A 70 16.39 -4.70 2.95
N GLY A 71 16.07 -4.56 1.66
CA GLY A 71 15.42 -3.36 1.12
C GLY A 71 14.04 -3.09 1.71
N TRP A 72 13.16 -4.10 1.73
CA TRP A 72 11.82 -3.98 2.32
C TRP A 72 11.88 -3.80 3.84
N SER A 73 12.84 -4.43 4.51
CA SER A 73 13.08 -4.22 5.94
C SER A 73 13.45 -2.77 6.21
N ALA A 74 14.34 -2.19 5.40
CA ALA A 74 14.75 -0.81 5.56
C ALA A 74 13.62 0.19 5.28
N ILE A 75 12.82 -0.04 4.24
CA ILE A 75 11.66 0.79 3.91
C ILE A 75 10.64 0.81 5.06
N LEU A 76 10.33 -0.37 5.63
CA LEU A 76 9.25 -0.49 6.62
C LEU A 76 9.69 -0.20 8.05
N CYS A 77 10.96 -0.44 8.40
CA CYS A 77 11.49 -0.24 9.75
C CYS A 77 12.29 1.08 9.90
N GLY A 78 12.60 1.77 8.79
CA GLY A 78 13.30 3.06 8.81
C GLY A 78 14.77 2.99 9.26
N VAL A 79 15.39 1.81 9.22
CA VAL A 79 16.78 1.57 9.61
C VAL A 79 17.46 0.65 8.61
N TRP A 80 18.80 0.62 8.57
CA TRP A 80 19.56 -0.27 7.67
C TRP A 80 19.86 -1.64 8.30
N SER A 81 20.41 -2.56 7.51
CA SER A 81 20.72 -3.94 7.89
C SER A 81 21.59 -4.12 9.13
N PRO A 82 22.52 -3.20 9.51
CA PRO A 82 23.20 -3.29 10.79
C PRO A 82 22.29 -3.19 12.02
N LYS A 83 21.07 -2.69 11.85
CA LYS A 83 20.06 -2.57 12.92
C LYS A 83 19.01 -3.66 12.82
N HIS A 84 18.31 -3.79 11.68
CA HIS A 84 17.25 -4.80 11.54
C HIS A 84 17.78 -6.22 11.27
N LEU A 85 19.10 -6.40 11.08
CA LEU A 85 19.86 -7.66 10.92
C LEU A 85 19.56 -8.52 9.68
N VAL A 86 18.51 -8.22 8.93
CA VAL A 86 18.23 -8.90 7.63
C VAL A 86 19.25 -8.50 6.57
N THR A 87 19.97 -9.49 6.03
CA THR A 87 21.04 -9.31 5.01
C THR A 87 20.79 -10.09 3.72
N GLY A 88 19.63 -10.76 3.61
CA GLY A 88 19.20 -11.49 2.41
C GLY A 88 17.72 -11.87 2.50
N ASN A 89 17.26 -12.79 1.65
CA ASN A 89 15.86 -13.25 1.64
C ASN A 89 15.55 -14.37 2.65
N ILE A 90 16.40 -14.52 3.67
CA ILE A 90 16.22 -15.45 4.79
C ILE A 90 16.13 -14.62 6.05
N PHE A 91 14.99 -14.69 6.74
CA PHE A 91 14.62 -13.80 7.84
C PHE A 91 14.83 -14.41 9.24
N THR A 92 15.55 -15.54 9.32
CA THR A 92 15.81 -16.25 10.58
C THR A 92 16.59 -15.41 11.60
N ILE A 93 17.39 -14.45 11.12
CA ILE A 93 18.07 -13.46 11.94
C ILE A 93 17.49 -12.09 11.58
N ASN A 94 16.82 -11.46 12.54
CA ASN A 94 16.25 -10.11 12.43
C ASN A 94 16.20 -9.46 13.83
N ASP A 95 15.99 -8.14 13.88
CA ASP A 95 15.73 -7.38 15.12
C ASP A 95 14.51 -6.46 14.98
N TYR A 96 13.37 -7.04 14.61
CA TYR A 96 12.12 -6.29 14.48
C TYR A 96 11.45 -5.96 15.83
N GLU A 97 11.95 -6.50 16.94
CA GLU A 97 11.47 -6.10 18.27
C GLU A 97 11.98 -4.71 18.66
N ASN A 98 13.25 -4.40 18.39
CA ASN A 98 13.79 -3.06 18.64
C ASN A 98 13.58 -2.09 17.47
N TYR A 99 13.41 -2.61 16.25
CA TYR A 99 13.18 -1.83 15.04
C TYR A 99 11.93 -2.34 14.30
N PRO A 100 10.74 -2.12 14.87
CA PRO A 100 9.51 -2.64 14.32
C PRO A 100 9.11 -1.91 13.03
N SER A 101 8.19 -2.52 12.28
CA SER A 101 7.62 -1.89 11.09
C SER A 101 6.74 -0.69 11.44
N ILE A 102 6.54 0.21 10.48
CA ILE A 102 5.61 1.35 10.59
C ILE A 102 4.18 0.93 10.98
N PHE A 103 3.75 -0.29 10.60
CA PHE A 103 2.44 -0.81 10.97
C PHE A 103 2.34 -1.08 12.48
N ARG A 104 3.35 -1.74 13.07
CA ARG A 104 3.41 -1.93 14.53
C ARG A 104 3.46 -0.61 15.26
N HIS A 105 4.22 0.36 14.76
CA HIS A 105 4.23 1.70 15.34
C HIS A 105 2.86 2.38 15.30
N ALA A 106 2.07 2.21 14.23
CA ALA A 106 0.73 2.77 14.13
C ALA A 106 -0.22 2.12 15.14
N GLU A 107 -0.24 0.78 15.21
CA GLU A 107 -1.09 0.03 16.15
C GLU A 107 -0.75 0.28 17.62
N GLU A 108 0.55 0.36 17.95
CA GLU A 108 0.99 0.66 19.32
C GLU A 108 0.70 2.11 19.74
N PHE A 109 0.65 3.03 18.77
CA PHE A 109 0.31 4.43 19.02
C PHE A 109 -1.20 4.61 19.24
N ASP A 110 -2.02 4.04 18.36
CA ASP A 110 -3.48 4.10 18.44
C ASP A 110 -4.10 2.88 17.73
N SER A 111 -4.58 1.92 18.54
CA SER A 111 -5.20 0.69 18.06
C SER A 111 -6.58 0.89 17.42
N THR A 112 -7.03 2.12 17.21
CA THR A 112 -8.22 2.44 16.43
C THR A 112 -7.90 2.77 14.97
N ILE A 113 -6.62 2.92 14.63
CA ILE A 113 -6.15 3.09 13.25
C ILE A 113 -6.29 1.74 12.54
N ASN A 114 -7.13 1.67 11.50
CA ASN A 114 -7.23 0.45 10.70
C ASN A 114 -6.00 0.27 9.82
N THR A 115 -5.27 -0.83 9.98
CA THR A 115 -4.08 -1.15 9.18
C THR A 115 -4.27 -2.34 8.25
N LEU A 116 -3.60 -2.27 7.09
CA LEU A 116 -3.75 -3.23 6.00
C LEU A 116 -2.40 -3.49 5.31
N SER A 117 -2.08 -4.74 5.03
CA SER A 117 -0.94 -5.12 4.18
C SER A 117 -1.29 -6.23 3.19
N ILE A 118 -1.25 -5.94 1.88
CA ILE A 118 -1.50 -6.91 0.82
C ILE A 118 -0.25 -7.00 -0.05
N CYS A 119 0.33 -8.20 -0.20
CA CYS A 119 1.54 -8.38 -1.00
C CYS A 119 1.51 -9.66 -1.84
N HIS A 120 2.23 -9.63 -2.96
CA HIS A 120 2.54 -10.81 -3.75
C HIS A 120 3.79 -11.54 -3.22
N TRP A 121 4.76 -10.79 -2.69
CA TRP A 121 5.93 -11.39 -2.06
C TRP A 121 5.70 -11.57 -0.55
N ASP A 122 5.20 -12.77 -0.19
CA ASP A 122 4.80 -13.19 1.16
C ASP A 122 5.75 -12.78 2.30
N PRO A 123 7.10 -12.80 2.14
CA PRO A 123 8.01 -12.46 3.24
C PRO A 123 7.81 -11.08 3.87
N ILE A 124 7.25 -10.11 3.13
CA ILE A 124 6.88 -8.81 3.70
C ILE A 124 5.88 -9.01 4.84
N ASN A 125 4.80 -9.74 4.57
CA ASN A 125 3.73 -10.01 5.52
C ASN A 125 4.15 -11.01 6.61
N ASP A 126 4.89 -12.04 6.23
CA ASP A 126 5.19 -13.15 7.12
C ASP A 126 6.25 -12.78 8.16
N TYR A 127 7.25 -11.96 7.79
CA TYR A 127 8.41 -11.68 8.65
C TYR A 127 8.55 -10.22 9.09
N ILE A 128 8.25 -9.25 8.21
CA ILE A 128 8.51 -7.83 8.51
C ILE A 128 7.30 -7.21 9.23
N VAL A 129 6.12 -7.40 8.64
CA VAL A 129 4.85 -6.85 9.11
C VAL A 129 4.24 -7.70 10.22
N GLN A 130 4.34 -9.03 10.10
CA GLN A 130 3.90 -10.01 11.10
C GLN A 130 2.40 -9.90 11.43
N ASN A 131 2.01 -10.09 12.70
CA ASN A 131 0.61 -10.03 13.14
C ASN A 131 0.28 -8.68 13.81
N TYR A 132 1.01 -7.62 13.45
CA TYR A 132 0.81 -6.26 13.95
C TYR A 132 -0.07 -5.40 13.03
N VAL A 133 -0.88 -6.01 12.16
CA VAL A 133 -1.83 -5.28 11.32
C VAL A 133 -3.18 -5.98 11.39
N ASP A 134 -4.26 -5.22 11.25
CA ASP A 134 -5.62 -5.75 11.36
C ASP A 134 -5.96 -6.74 10.26
N PHE A 135 -5.51 -6.46 9.03
CA PHE A 135 -5.69 -7.35 7.89
C PHE A 135 -4.43 -7.48 7.05
N LYS A 136 -3.99 -8.74 6.86
CA LYS A 136 -2.96 -9.06 5.87
C LYS A 136 -3.42 -10.12 4.89
N LEU A 137 -2.96 -9.99 3.64
CA LEU A 137 -3.26 -10.94 2.58
C LEU A 137 -2.06 -11.14 1.67
N ASN A 138 -1.68 -12.41 1.50
CA ASN A 138 -0.71 -12.86 0.51
C ASN A 138 -1.47 -13.35 -0.72
N VAL A 139 -1.08 -12.89 -1.91
CA VAL A 139 -1.71 -13.25 -3.20
C VAL A 139 -0.66 -13.72 -4.18
N SER A 140 -1.08 -14.37 -5.28
CA SER A 140 -0.12 -15.00 -6.21
C SER A 140 0.31 -14.10 -7.36
N THR A 141 -0.31 -12.91 -7.50
CA THR A 141 -0.04 -11.99 -8.62
C THR A 141 -0.17 -10.53 -8.22
N ASP A 142 0.57 -9.64 -8.90
CA ASP A 142 0.45 -8.19 -8.70
C ASP A 142 -0.94 -7.65 -9.09
N ALA A 143 -1.60 -8.29 -10.07
CA ALA A 143 -2.97 -7.97 -10.44
C ALA A 143 -3.97 -8.24 -9.29
N GLU A 144 -3.75 -9.32 -8.55
CA GLU A 144 -4.52 -9.60 -7.33
C GLU A 144 -4.18 -8.59 -6.23
N VAL A 145 -2.92 -8.17 -6.05
CA VAL A 145 -2.57 -7.14 -5.05
C VAL A 145 -3.39 -5.87 -5.31
N SER A 146 -3.39 -5.39 -6.56
CA SER A 146 -4.11 -4.19 -6.96
C SER A 146 -5.63 -4.33 -6.78
N SER A 147 -6.22 -5.43 -7.27
CA SER A 147 -7.68 -5.62 -7.20
C SER A 147 -8.19 -5.84 -5.77
N GLN A 148 -7.45 -6.54 -4.92
CA GLN A 148 -7.79 -6.73 -3.50
C GLN A 148 -7.63 -5.41 -2.73
N ALA A 149 -6.56 -4.66 -2.94
CA ALA A 149 -6.37 -3.35 -2.32
C ALA A 149 -7.49 -2.37 -2.72
N ALA A 150 -7.82 -2.29 -4.01
CA ALA A 150 -8.91 -1.44 -4.50
C ALA A 150 -10.26 -1.83 -3.90
N SER A 151 -10.54 -3.14 -3.80
CA SER A 151 -11.77 -3.65 -3.18
C SER A 151 -11.86 -3.28 -1.71
N TYR A 152 -10.77 -3.46 -0.95
CA TYR A 152 -10.73 -3.14 0.47
C TYR A 152 -10.88 -1.63 0.72
N ILE A 153 -10.14 -0.80 -0.03
CA ILE A 153 -10.21 0.66 0.09
C ILE A 153 -11.61 1.19 -0.27
N SER A 154 -12.30 0.56 -1.22
CA SER A 154 -13.65 0.98 -1.62
C SER A 154 -14.73 0.56 -0.61
N ALA A 155 -14.48 -0.48 0.18
CA ALA A 155 -15.45 -1.03 1.13
C ALA A 155 -15.35 -0.41 2.53
N ASN A 156 -14.25 0.25 2.86
CA ASN A 156 -13.95 0.82 4.18
C ASN A 156 -13.65 2.31 4.07
#